data_AF-A0A0F9RKN6-F1
#
_entry.id   AF-A0A0F9RKN6-F1
#
_cell.length_a   1.000
_cell.length_b   1.000
_cell.length_c   1.000
_cell.angle_alpha   90.00
_cell.angle_beta   90.00
_cell.angle_gamma   90.00
#
_symmetry.space_group_name_H-M   'P 1'
#
loop_
_entity.id
_entity.type
_entity.pdbx_description
1 polymer ?
#
loop_
_entity_poly.entity_id
_entity_poly.type
_entity_poly.pdbx_seq_one_letter_code
_entity_poly.pdbx_strand_id
1 'polypeptide(L)'
;MKKLWTHRCRAPAQQVNTFFLSTLFTQPSATYYILGGFGAVLQLWAFYNLIAFLRGAKVNKSRIFSSFHQNILKIVATLWAIKMVLQLLSSVPYFSNLAVTYLDFTIGYLHWTFLGVVTLSLFLFLDYFNLLNLNKKMFWLYFSGFILTEALIFYKAIVSWQETSLFSEYIVVLAIASLVILVAVLGVLSSGNRLKAKF
;
A
#
# COMPACT_ATOMS: atom_id res chain seq x y z
N MET A 1 49.88 12.87 -3.34
CA MET A 1 49.24 11.59 -3.73
C MET A 1 47.96 11.42 -2.93
N LYS A 2 46.81 11.20 -3.61
CA LYS A 2 45.43 10.91 -3.10
C LYS A 2 44.66 12.11 -2.50
N LYS A 3 43.80 12.75 -3.30
CA LYS A 3 42.34 12.49 -3.51
C LYS A 3 41.49 13.12 -2.39
N LEU A 4 40.94 14.33 -2.56
CA LEU A 4 39.63 14.60 -3.21
C LEU A 4 38.66 13.42 -3.05
N TRP A 5 37.64 13.54 -2.19
CA TRP A 5 36.29 12.92 -2.26
C TRP A 5 35.58 12.97 -0.89
N THR A 6 35.19 14.16 -0.40
CA THR A 6 34.20 14.27 0.70
C THR A 6 33.24 15.43 0.45
N HIS A 7 32.54 15.38 -0.67
CA HIS A 7 31.30 16.13 -0.87
C HIS A 7 30.13 15.16 -0.89
N ARG A 8 29.06 15.54 -0.17
CA ARG A 8 27.71 14.94 -0.15
C ARG A 8 27.57 13.58 0.53
N CYS A 9 27.10 13.61 1.78
CA CYS A 9 26.11 12.67 2.33
C CYS A 9 25.40 13.32 3.53
N ARG A 10 24.51 14.28 3.27
CA ARG A 10 23.53 14.77 4.26
C ARG A 10 22.17 14.17 3.89
N ALA A 11 21.95 12.92 4.30
CA ALA A 11 20.62 12.33 4.47
C ALA A 11 20.71 10.97 5.20
N PRO A 12 20.72 10.96 6.55
CA PRO A 12 20.23 9.80 7.29
C PRO A 12 19.00 10.14 8.17
N ALA A 13 18.26 11.22 7.87
CA ALA A 13 17.14 11.67 8.69
C ALA A 13 15.75 11.11 8.27
N GLN A 14 15.68 10.21 7.28
CA GLN A 14 14.40 9.65 6.81
C GLN A 14 14.11 8.22 7.30
N GLN A 15 15.08 7.50 7.87
CA GLN A 15 14.88 6.12 8.31
C GLN A 15 14.43 5.98 9.78
N VAL A 16 14.55 7.03 10.58
CA VAL A 16 14.20 6.95 12.02
C VAL A 16 12.68 7.04 12.26
N ASN A 17 11.93 7.75 11.40
CA ASN A 17 10.48 7.89 11.59
C ASN A 17 9.64 6.64 11.25
N THR A 18 10.17 5.70 10.48
CA THR A 18 9.44 4.45 10.16
C THR A 18 9.47 3.46 11.32
N PHE A 19 10.48 3.51 12.19
CA PHE A 19 10.54 2.69 13.40
C PHE A 19 9.50 3.13 14.44
N PHE A 20 9.23 4.43 14.54
CA PHE A 20 8.20 5.00 15.41
C PHE A 20 6.77 4.63 14.99
N LEU A 21 6.55 4.30 13.71
CA LEU A 21 5.26 3.77 13.25
C LEU A 21 4.97 2.37 13.82
N SER A 22 6.02 1.59 14.10
CA SER A 22 5.90 0.26 14.70
C SER A 22 5.73 0.30 16.22
N THR A 23 6.11 1.42 16.88
CA THR A 23 5.93 1.65 18.33
C THR A 23 4.63 2.35 18.68
N LEU A 24 3.86 2.82 17.69
CA LEU A 24 2.51 3.39 17.90
C LEU A 24 1.52 2.36 18.49
N PHE A 25 1.81 1.07 18.36
CA PHE A 25 1.01 -0.05 18.90
C PHE A 25 1.33 -0.41 20.36
N THR A 26 2.26 0.30 20.99
CA THR A 26 2.61 0.13 22.40
C THR A 26 2.30 1.44 23.12
N GLN A 27 1.02 1.62 23.52
CA GLN A 27 0.48 2.70 24.38
C GLN A 27 1.08 4.10 24.16
N PRO A 28 0.42 5.03 23.45
CA PRO A 28 1.07 6.29 23.14
C PRO A 28 0.88 7.29 24.30
N SER A 29 2.01 7.82 24.77
CA SER A 29 2.06 9.19 25.27
C SER A 29 1.67 10.15 24.13
N ALA A 30 1.03 11.28 24.47
CA ALA A 30 0.39 12.21 23.52
C ALA A 30 1.28 12.71 22.37
N THR A 31 2.61 12.64 22.53
CA THR A 31 3.62 13.03 21.55
C THR A 31 3.56 12.24 20.24
N TYR A 32 3.19 10.97 20.28
CA TYR A 32 3.16 10.13 19.09
C TYR A 32 1.99 10.43 18.15
N TYR A 33 0.86 10.90 18.70
CA TYR A 33 -0.28 11.34 17.90
C TYR A 33 0.05 12.59 17.07
N ILE A 34 0.75 13.54 17.69
CA ILE A 34 1.17 14.80 17.05
C ILE A 34 2.20 14.51 15.96
N LEU A 35 3.18 13.66 16.24
CA LEU A 35 4.19 13.24 15.25
C LEU A 35 3.58 12.48 14.07
N GLY A 36 2.64 11.56 14.33
CA GLY A 36 1.94 10.81 13.28
C GLY A 36 1.08 11.68 12.37
N GLY A 37 0.35 12.63 12.95
CA GLY A 37 -0.46 13.61 12.20
C GLY A 37 0.41 14.56 11.38
N PHE A 38 1.48 15.09 11.97
CA PHE A 38 2.43 15.97 11.25
C PHE A 38 3.12 15.24 10.10
N GLY A 39 3.49 13.97 10.30
CA GLY A 39 4.04 13.11 9.24
C GLY A 39 3.08 12.92 8.07
N ALA A 40 1.78 12.72 8.33
CA ALA A 40 0.77 12.59 7.28
C ALA A 40 0.62 13.88 6.44
N VAL A 41 0.60 15.04 7.10
CA VAL A 41 0.52 16.35 6.42
C VAL A 41 1.75 16.58 5.53
N LEU A 42 2.95 16.33 6.05
CA LEU A 42 4.18 16.45 5.27
C LEU A 42 4.21 15.51 4.06
N GLN A 43 3.74 14.27 4.22
CA GLN A 43 3.68 13.32 3.10
C GLN A 43 2.65 13.76 2.04
N LEU A 44 1.49 14.26 2.44
CA LEU A 44 0.50 14.84 1.51
C LEU A 44 1.08 16.03 0.74
N TRP A 45 1.81 16.91 1.41
CA TRP A 45 2.46 18.05 0.76
C TRP A 45 3.54 17.60 -0.25
N ALA A 46 4.36 16.62 0.12
CA ALA A 46 5.35 16.04 -0.79
C ALA A 46 4.69 15.41 -2.04
N PHE A 47 3.57 14.72 -1.86
CA PHE A 47 2.84 14.11 -2.97
C PHE A 47 2.15 15.13 -3.87
N TYR A 48 1.59 16.20 -3.30
CA TYR A 48 1.08 17.32 -4.08
C TYR A 48 2.18 17.94 -4.96
N ASN A 49 3.35 18.21 -4.37
CA ASN A 49 4.50 18.74 -5.11
C ASN A 49 4.96 17.79 -6.22
N LEU A 50 4.97 16.47 -5.97
CA LEU A 50 5.29 15.45 -6.97
C LEU A 50 4.29 15.50 -8.15
N ILE A 51 2.99 15.59 -7.88
CA ILE A 51 1.96 15.70 -8.92
C ILE A 51 2.10 17.00 -9.69
N ALA A 52 2.32 18.12 -9.00
CA ALA A 52 2.53 19.42 -9.63
C ALA A 52 3.75 19.41 -10.55
N PHE A 53 4.86 18.83 -10.11
CA PHE A 53 6.07 18.64 -10.92
C PHE A 53 5.81 17.76 -12.15
N LEU A 54 5.12 16.63 -11.99
CA LEU A 54 4.78 15.73 -13.10
C LEU A 54 3.81 16.35 -14.11
N ARG A 55 2.95 17.29 -13.69
CA ARG A 55 2.08 18.06 -14.60
C ARG A 55 2.86 19.16 -15.31
N GLY A 56 3.71 19.89 -14.59
CA GLY A 56 4.53 20.98 -15.13
C GLY A 56 5.59 20.52 -16.13
N ALA A 57 6.15 19.32 -15.95
CA ALA A 57 7.17 18.76 -16.82
C ALA A 57 6.67 18.39 -18.24
N LYS A 58 5.38 18.62 -18.58
CA LYS A 58 4.73 18.24 -19.86
C LYS A 58 5.20 16.87 -20.37
N VAL A 59 5.45 15.94 -19.44
CA VAL A 59 5.92 14.61 -19.79
C VAL A 59 4.80 14.00 -20.61
N ASN A 60 5.10 13.63 -21.85
CA ASN A 60 4.11 13.14 -22.79
C ASN A 60 3.66 11.75 -22.33
N LYS A 61 2.73 11.69 -21.37
CA LYS A 61 2.32 10.48 -20.64
C LYS A 61 1.84 9.38 -21.57
N SER A 62 1.28 9.76 -22.71
CA SER A 62 0.83 8.88 -23.79
C SER A 62 1.95 8.20 -24.59
N ARG A 63 3.18 8.74 -24.58
CA ARG A 63 4.33 8.11 -25.26
C ARG A 63 5.09 7.12 -24.38
N ILE A 64 5.02 7.27 -23.05
CA ILE A 64 5.85 6.48 -22.12
C ILE A 64 5.04 5.35 -21.47
N PHE A 65 3.74 5.55 -21.22
CA PHE A 65 2.90 4.57 -20.53
C PHE A 65 1.66 4.23 -21.33
N SER A 66 1.39 2.93 -21.49
CA SER A 66 0.13 2.45 -22.05
C SER A 66 -1.06 2.83 -21.16
N SER A 67 -2.26 2.93 -21.74
CA SER A 67 -3.49 3.28 -21.01
C SER A 67 -3.75 2.37 -19.80
N PHE A 68 -3.27 1.12 -19.85
CA PHE A 68 -3.36 0.18 -18.73
C PHE A 68 -2.48 0.60 -17.54
N HIS A 69 -1.19 0.89 -17.78
CA HIS A 69 -0.26 1.37 -16.75
C HIS A 69 -0.72 2.67 -16.10
N GLN A 70 -1.28 3.58 -16.91
CA GLN A 70 -1.83 4.82 -16.38
C GLN A 70 -3.02 4.57 -15.45
N ASN A 71 -3.84 3.56 -15.74
CA ASN A 71 -4.97 3.21 -14.87
C ASN A 71 -4.50 2.59 -13.55
N ILE A 72 -3.48 1.72 -13.60
CA ILE A 72 -2.85 1.17 -12.38
C ILE A 72 -2.24 2.29 -11.54
N LEU A 73 -1.51 3.23 -12.15
CA LEU A 73 -0.93 4.38 -11.44
C LEU A 73 -2.02 5.22 -10.75
N LYS A 74 -3.17 5.43 -11.40
CA LYS A 74 -4.33 6.10 -10.77
C LYS A 74 -4.86 5.31 -9.59
N ILE A 75 -5.02 4.00 -9.72
CA ILE A 75 -5.47 3.13 -8.62
C ILE A 75 -4.50 3.21 -7.44
N VAL A 76 -3.19 3.08 -7.66
CA VAL A 76 -2.16 3.20 -6.62
C VAL A 76 -2.21 4.57 -5.95
N ALA A 77 -2.32 5.65 -6.73
CA ALA A 77 -2.44 7.00 -6.20
C ALA A 77 -3.70 7.16 -5.31
N THR A 78 -4.84 6.60 -5.73
CA THR A 78 -6.07 6.58 -4.93
C THR A 78 -5.91 5.79 -3.64
N LEU A 79 -5.35 4.56 -3.70
CA LEU A 79 -5.09 3.73 -2.52
C LEU A 79 -4.14 4.43 -1.54
N TRP A 80 -3.11 5.11 -2.06
CA TRP A 80 -2.18 5.89 -1.26
C TRP A 80 -2.85 7.11 -0.60
N ALA A 81 -3.77 7.78 -1.30
CA ALA A 81 -4.57 8.86 -0.70
C ALA A 81 -5.49 8.35 0.42
N ILE A 82 -6.14 7.20 0.22
CA ILE A 82 -6.97 6.58 1.27
C ILE A 82 -6.11 6.22 2.49
N LYS A 83 -4.92 5.66 2.29
CA LYS A 83 -3.95 5.42 3.37
C LYS A 83 -3.68 6.70 4.17
N MET A 84 -3.50 7.85 3.51
CA MET A 84 -3.26 9.11 4.22
C MET A 84 -4.44 9.56 5.07
N VAL A 85 -5.66 9.35 4.59
CA VAL A 85 -6.88 9.60 5.38
C VAL A 85 -6.90 8.70 6.61
N LEU A 86 -6.62 7.40 6.45
CA LEU A 86 -6.53 6.47 7.58
C LEU A 86 -5.45 6.87 8.57
N GLN A 87 -4.28 7.33 8.10
CA GLN A 87 -3.20 7.79 8.97
C GLN A 87 -3.57 9.06 9.75
N LEU A 88 -4.31 9.99 9.12
CA LEU A 88 -4.85 11.17 9.80
C LEU A 88 -5.90 10.78 10.85
N LEU A 89 -6.78 9.82 10.54
CA LEU A 89 -7.75 9.29 11.51
C LEU A 89 -7.04 8.66 12.71
N SER A 90 -5.98 7.88 12.50
CA SER A 90 -5.18 7.28 13.58
C SER A 90 -4.42 8.30 14.45
N SER A 91 -4.28 9.56 14.01
CA SER A 91 -3.74 10.64 14.84
C SER A 91 -4.75 11.12 15.89
N VAL A 92 -6.05 10.85 15.70
CA VAL A 92 -7.09 11.16 16.68
C VAL A 92 -7.08 10.10 17.80
N PRO A 93 -7.01 10.50 19.08
CA PRO A 93 -6.91 9.56 20.20
C PRO A 93 -8.01 8.49 20.22
N TYR A 94 -9.25 8.87 19.87
CA TYR A 94 -10.39 7.96 19.79
C TYR A 94 -10.14 6.79 18.82
N PHE A 95 -9.79 7.08 17.56
CA PHE A 95 -9.53 6.05 16.55
C PHE A 95 -8.27 5.25 16.82
N SER A 96 -7.26 5.87 17.43
CA SER A 96 -6.05 5.16 17.81
C SER A 96 -6.30 4.11 18.89
N ASN A 97 -7.17 4.40 19.87
CA ASN A 97 -7.51 3.44 20.91
C ASN A 97 -8.29 2.28 20.29
N LEU A 98 -9.23 2.56 19.38
CA LEU A 98 -9.92 1.53 18.60
C LEU A 98 -8.97 0.63 17.81
N ALA A 99 -7.95 1.21 17.15
CA ALA A 99 -6.97 0.45 16.37
C ALA A 99 -6.04 -0.43 17.23
N VAL A 100 -5.78 -0.01 18.48
CA VAL A 100 -4.99 -0.77 19.46
C VAL A 100 -5.84 -1.86 20.14
N THR A 101 -7.11 -1.56 20.45
CA THR A 101 -8.06 -2.54 21.03
C THR A 101 -8.41 -3.64 20.03
N TYR A 102 -8.68 -3.28 18.77
CA TYR A 102 -9.07 -4.22 17.72
C TYR A 102 -7.97 -4.30 16.67
N LEU A 103 -7.05 -5.25 16.86
CA LEU A 103 -5.90 -5.48 15.97
C LEU A 103 -6.30 -5.72 14.50
N ASP A 104 -7.52 -6.20 14.25
CA ASP A 104 -8.02 -6.42 12.89
C ASP A 104 -8.08 -5.11 12.05
N PHE A 105 -8.37 -3.94 12.66
CA PHE A 105 -8.28 -2.65 11.96
C PHE A 105 -6.85 -2.33 11.51
N THR A 106 -5.89 -2.65 12.37
CA THR A 106 -4.46 -2.46 12.10
C THR A 106 -3.98 -3.40 11.00
N ILE A 107 -4.41 -4.66 11.04
CA ILE A 107 -4.10 -5.66 10.01
C ILE A 107 -4.62 -5.20 8.66
N GLY A 108 -5.88 -4.75 8.56
CA GLY A 108 -6.44 -4.21 7.32
C GLY A 108 -5.67 -2.98 6.81
N TYR A 109 -5.33 -2.03 7.70
CA TYR A 109 -4.48 -0.90 7.30
C TYR A 109 -3.13 -1.35 6.72
N LEU A 110 -2.46 -2.31 7.35
CA LEU A 110 -1.19 -2.84 6.86
C LEU A 110 -1.36 -3.51 5.50
N HIS A 111 -2.40 -4.30 5.30
CA HIS A 111 -2.66 -4.95 4.02
C HIS A 111 -2.94 -3.92 2.92
N TRP A 112 -3.68 -2.86 3.22
CA TRP A 112 -3.89 -1.75 2.29
C TRP A 112 -2.56 -1.14 1.81
N THR A 113 -1.59 -1.00 2.72
CA THR A 113 -0.26 -0.48 2.35
C THR A 113 0.58 -1.49 1.57
N PHE A 114 0.70 -2.72 2.05
CA PHE A 114 1.58 -3.72 1.47
C PHE A 114 0.99 -4.38 0.22
N LEU A 115 -0.24 -4.89 0.30
CA LEU A 115 -0.96 -5.52 -0.82
C LEU A 115 -1.53 -4.47 -1.80
N GLY A 116 -2.09 -3.38 -1.27
CA GLY A 116 -2.67 -2.34 -2.12
C GLY A 116 -1.61 -1.48 -2.80
N VAL A 117 -0.82 -0.73 -2.03
CA VAL A 117 0.09 0.27 -2.62
C VAL A 117 1.40 -0.36 -3.12
N VAL A 118 2.09 -1.11 -2.26
CA VAL A 118 3.47 -1.58 -2.55
C VAL A 118 3.47 -2.61 -3.68
N THR A 119 2.64 -3.65 -3.62
CA THR A 119 2.65 -4.72 -4.64
C THR A 119 2.13 -4.25 -5.98
N LEU A 120 1.07 -3.42 -6.04
CA LEU A 120 0.62 -2.86 -7.31
C LEU A 120 1.68 -1.94 -7.94
N SER A 121 2.41 -1.17 -7.13
CA SER A 121 3.54 -0.36 -7.61
C SER A 121 4.68 -1.24 -8.12
N LEU A 122 4.99 -2.33 -7.42
CA LEU A 122 6.04 -3.27 -7.81
C LEU A 122 5.68 -4.00 -9.10
N PHE A 123 4.43 -4.44 -9.26
CA PHE A 123 3.93 -5.01 -10.51
C PHE A 123 4.09 -4.04 -11.67
N LEU A 124 3.66 -2.79 -11.51
CA LEU A 124 3.82 -1.77 -12.56
C LEU A 124 5.30 -1.52 -12.91
N PHE A 125 6.18 -1.49 -11.90
CA PHE A 125 7.60 -1.31 -12.10
C PHE A 125 8.23 -2.50 -12.85
N LEU A 126 7.93 -3.74 -12.45
CA LEU A 126 8.45 -4.95 -13.12
C LEU A 126 7.97 -5.06 -14.57
N ASP A 127 6.73 -4.64 -14.84
CA ASP A 127 6.17 -4.62 -16.19
C ASP A 127 6.82 -3.54 -17.07
N TYR A 128 7.10 -2.36 -16.49
CA TYR A 128 7.81 -1.30 -17.20
C TYR A 128 9.22 -1.72 -17.64
N PHE A 129 9.94 -2.48 -16.81
CA PHE A 129 11.26 -3.02 -17.18
C PHE A 129 11.18 -4.32 -18.00
N ASN A 130 9.98 -4.78 -18.38
CA ASN A 130 9.75 -6.05 -19.09
C ASN A 130 10.29 -7.30 -18.36
N LEU A 131 10.49 -7.23 -17.03
CA LEU A 131 10.89 -8.40 -16.22
C LEU A 131 9.72 -9.34 -15.96
N LEU A 132 8.50 -8.81 -16.01
CA LEU A 132 7.26 -9.50 -15.77
C LEU A 132 6.23 -8.98 -16.77
N ASN A 133 5.37 -9.82 -17.33
CA ASN A 133 4.29 -9.37 -18.21
C ASN A 133 2.97 -9.40 -17.46
N LEU A 134 2.39 -8.23 -17.21
CA LEU A 134 1.13 -8.09 -16.51
C LEU A 134 -0.06 -8.40 -17.43
N ASN A 135 -0.61 -9.60 -17.27
CA ASN A 135 -1.89 -9.92 -17.85
C ASN A 135 -3.02 -9.18 -17.12
N LYS A 136 -3.78 -8.36 -17.87
CA LYS A 136 -4.94 -7.59 -17.38
C LYS A 136 -5.91 -8.45 -16.58
N LYS A 137 -6.17 -9.69 -17.01
CA LYS A 137 -7.11 -10.61 -16.33
C LYS A 137 -6.63 -10.99 -14.93
N MET A 138 -5.35 -11.35 -14.81
CA MET A 138 -4.76 -11.75 -13.53
C MET A 138 -4.61 -10.56 -12.57
N PHE A 139 -4.32 -9.38 -13.11
CA PHE A 139 -4.34 -8.14 -12.34
C PHE A 139 -5.71 -7.86 -11.73
N TRP A 140 -6.80 -7.96 -12.52
CA TRP A 140 -8.15 -7.75 -12.01
C TRP A 140 -8.56 -8.81 -10.99
N LEU A 141 -8.16 -10.06 -11.18
CA LEU A 141 -8.40 -11.15 -10.23
C LEU A 141 -7.67 -10.91 -8.89
N TYR A 142 -6.41 -10.44 -8.95
CA TYR A 142 -5.66 -10.01 -7.77
C TYR A 142 -6.37 -8.87 -7.06
N PHE A 143 -6.77 -7.83 -7.80
CA PHE A 143 -7.39 -6.64 -7.24
C PHE A 143 -8.76 -6.95 -6.60
N SER A 144 -9.57 -7.81 -7.22
CA SER A 144 -10.83 -8.26 -6.62
C SER A 144 -10.61 -9.11 -5.38
N GLY A 145 -9.61 -10.00 -5.39
CA GLY A 145 -9.26 -10.81 -4.22
C GLY A 145 -8.81 -9.92 -3.05
N PHE A 146 -7.96 -8.93 -3.33
CA PHE A 146 -7.53 -7.92 -2.35
C PHE A 146 -8.70 -7.15 -1.75
N ILE A 147 -9.60 -6.59 -2.57
CA ILE A 147 -10.78 -5.86 -2.04
C ILE A 147 -11.64 -6.78 -1.17
N LEU A 148 -11.83 -8.04 -1.59
CA LEU A 148 -12.63 -9.00 -0.84
C LEU A 148 -12.00 -9.36 0.51
N THR A 149 -10.69 -9.62 0.56
CA THR A 149 -10.00 -9.90 1.83
C THR A 149 -10.02 -8.70 2.76
N GLU A 150 -9.81 -7.49 2.24
CA GLU A 150 -9.88 -6.28 3.04
C GLU A 150 -11.28 -6.07 3.61
N ALA A 151 -12.32 -6.20 2.78
CA ALA A 151 -13.70 -6.07 3.22
C ALA A 151 -14.03 -7.06 4.35
N LEU A 152 -13.53 -8.30 4.28
CA LEU A 152 -13.73 -9.31 5.32
C LEU A 152 -12.97 -8.97 6.61
N ILE A 153 -11.72 -8.51 6.53
CA ILE A 153 -10.93 -8.12 7.69
C ILE A 153 -11.56 -6.91 8.40
N PHE A 154 -11.97 -5.88 7.65
CA PHE A 154 -12.69 -4.74 8.22
C PHE A 154 -14.05 -5.14 8.79
N TYR A 155 -14.76 -6.06 8.15
CA TYR A 155 -16.02 -6.58 8.67
C TYR A 155 -15.82 -7.25 10.04
N LYS A 156 -14.79 -8.09 10.20
CA LYS A 156 -14.45 -8.71 11.49
C LYS A 156 -14.12 -7.66 12.56
N ALA A 157 -13.38 -6.62 12.18
CA ALA A 157 -13.05 -5.52 13.08
C ALA A 157 -14.31 -4.77 13.57
N ILE A 158 -15.27 -4.51 12.67
CA ILE A 158 -16.54 -3.84 13.01
C ILE A 158 -17.43 -4.73 13.88
N VAL A 159 -17.53 -6.03 13.56
CA VAL A 159 -18.30 -6.99 14.36
C VAL A 159 -17.75 -7.10 15.78
N SER A 160 -16.42 -7.17 15.91
CA SER A 160 -15.75 -7.17 17.22
C SER A 160 -15.95 -5.86 17.98
N TRP A 161 -16.02 -4.72 17.27
CA TRP A 161 -16.30 -3.42 17.87
C TRP A 161 -17.75 -3.29 18.36
N GLN A 162 -18.71 -3.89 17.66
CA GLN A 162 -20.12 -3.92 18.07
C GLN A 162 -20.45 -5.05 19.05
N GLU A 163 -19.45 -5.85 19.46
CA GLU A 163 -19.62 -7.05 20.29
C GLU A 163 -20.67 -8.03 19.75
N THR A 164 -20.82 -8.08 18.43
CA THR A 164 -21.78 -8.96 17.75
C THR A 164 -21.14 -10.30 17.39
N SER A 165 -21.95 -11.32 17.18
CA SER A 165 -21.47 -12.65 16.81
C SER A 165 -21.00 -12.68 15.36
N LEU A 166 -19.82 -13.26 15.12
CA LEU A 166 -19.33 -13.58 13.77
C LEU A 166 -20.18 -14.71 13.15
N PHE A 167 -20.30 -14.71 11.83
CA PHE A 167 -20.91 -15.83 11.12
C PHE A 167 -20.02 -17.07 11.16
N SER A 168 -20.66 -18.25 11.23
CA SER A 168 -19.98 -19.54 11.44
C SER A 168 -18.88 -19.84 10.41
N GLU A 169 -19.10 -19.48 9.14
CA GLU A 169 -18.16 -19.80 8.04
C GLU A 169 -17.15 -18.70 7.71
N TYR A 170 -16.96 -17.72 8.60
CA TYR A 170 -16.08 -16.57 8.32
C TYR A 170 -14.66 -16.95 7.94
N ILE A 171 -14.09 -17.88 8.67
CA ILE A 171 -12.71 -18.33 8.46
C ILE A 171 -12.56 -19.00 7.09
N VAL A 172 -13.58 -19.76 6.66
CA VAL A 172 -13.56 -20.46 5.36
C VAL A 172 -13.61 -19.46 4.22
N VAL A 173 -14.52 -18.47 4.29
CA VAL A 173 -14.63 -17.43 3.26
C VAL A 173 -13.35 -16.60 3.17
N LEU A 174 -12.75 -16.24 4.31
CA LEU A 174 -11.48 -15.51 4.35
C LEU A 174 -10.32 -16.33 3.77
N ALA A 175 -10.28 -17.64 4.04
CA ALA A 175 -9.28 -18.55 3.48
C ALA A 175 -9.39 -18.65 1.96
N ILE A 176 -10.62 -18.79 1.42
CA ILE A 176 -10.86 -18.82 -0.02
C ILE A 176 -10.43 -17.50 -0.67
N ALA A 177 -10.78 -16.36 -0.08
CA ALA A 177 -10.39 -15.05 -0.59
C ALA A 177 -8.86 -14.88 -0.64
N SER A 178 -8.15 -15.35 0.39
CA SER A 178 -6.68 -15.34 0.44
C SER A 178 -6.05 -16.26 -0.61
N LEU A 179 -6.68 -17.41 -0.87
CA LEU A 179 -6.24 -18.35 -1.91
C LEU A 179 -6.39 -17.74 -3.31
N VAL A 180 -7.46 -16.99 -3.56
CA VAL A 180 -7.66 -16.25 -4.83
C VAL A 180 -6.50 -15.28 -5.09
N ILE A 181 -6.05 -14.54 -4.08
CA ILE A 181 -4.89 -13.64 -4.20
C ILE A 181 -3.63 -14.44 -4.56
N LEU A 182 -3.39 -15.56 -3.87
CA LEU A 182 -2.23 -16.43 -4.12
C LEU A 182 -2.22 -16.95 -5.57
N VAL A 183 -3.37 -17.46 -6.05
CA VAL A 183 -3.53 -17.93 -7.43
C VAL A 183 -3.30 -16.79 -8.43
N ALA A 184 -3.78 -15.58 -8.13
CA ALA A 184 -3.54 -14.41 -8.98
C ALA A 184 -2.03 -14.13 -9.14
N VAL A 185 -1.30 -14.10 -8.02
CA VAL A 185 0.15 -13.84 -8.03
C VAL A 185 0.91 -14.93 -8.78
N LEU A 186 0.61 -16.21 -8.53
CA LEU A 186 1.22 -17.32 -9.27
C LEU A 186 0.90 -17.27 -10.76
N GLY A 187 -0.32 -16.85 -11.13
CA GLY A 187 -0.73 -16.64 -12.50
C GLY A 187 0.08 -15.55 -13.20
N VAL A 188 0.29 -14.41 -12.52
CA VAL A 188 1.11 -13.28 -13.00
C VAL A 188 2.58 -13.70 -13.19
N LEU A 189 3.15 -14.44 -12.24
CA LEU A 189 4.54 -14.91 -12.34
C LEU A 189 4.70 -15.95 -13.46
N SER A 190 3.75 -16.87 -13.59
CA SER A 190 3.77 -17.91 -14.62
C SER A 190 3.61 -17.35 -16.03
N SER A 191 2.84 -16.26 -16.21
CA SER A 191 2.76 -15.58 -17.51
C SER A 191 4.07 -14.91 -17.93
N GLY A 192 4.88 -14.46 -16.97
CA GLY A 192 6.21 -13.90 -17.25
C GLY A 192 7.19 -14.94 -17.81
N ASN A 193 7.22 -16.14 -17.23
CA ASN A 193 8.17 -17.20 -17.65
C ASN A 193 7.89 -17.77 -19.05
N ARG A 194 6.64 -17.78 -19.51
CA ARG A 194 6.29 -18.32 -20.85
C ARG A 194 6.89 -17.54 -22.02
N LEU A 195 7.34 -16.29 -21.81
CA LEU A 195 7.98 -15.48 -22.85
C LEU A 195 9.47 -15.77 -23.00
N LYS A 196 10.17 -16.21 -21.94
CA LYS A 196 11.58 -16.61 -22.03
C LYS A 196 11.80 -17.95 -22.73
N ALA A 197 10.82 -18.84 -22.69
CA ALA A 197 10.90 -20.16 -23.35
C ALA A 197 10.62 -20.11 -24.87
N LYS A 198 10.36 -18.92 -25.43
CA LYS A 198 10.03 -18.72 -26.84
C LYS A 198 11.14 -18.02 -27.64
N PHE A 199 12.32 -17.86 -27.04
CA PHE A 199 13.55 -17.37 -27.68
C PHE A 199 14.60 -18.46 -27.68
#